data_AF-A0A970N6C6-F1
#
_entry.id   AF-A0A970N6C6-F1
#
_cell.length_a   1.000
_cell.length_b   1.000
_cell.length_c   1.000
_cell.angle_alpha   90.00
_cell.angle_beta   90.00
_cell.angle_gamma   90.00
#
_symmetry.space_group_name_H-M   'P 1'
#
loop_
_entity.id
_entity.type
_entity.pdbx_description
1 polymer ?
#
loop_
_entity_poly.entity_id
_entity_poly.type
_entity_poly.pdbx_seq_one_letter_code
_entity_poly.pdbx_strand_id
1 'polypeptide(L)'
;MKKEKISLTSIKILKTVFDLNNINRYPTSIAVNYILNGEINEETILLKDLVTFSSLLSLKGRKFTTYITQLVRHGYLKYFYVEGSFQKYLEITPSGKALLMNEESKRKIVYKKLRPKKELEIYIKNK
;
A
#
# COMPACT_ATOMS: atom_id res chain seq x y z
N MET A 1 13.61 -21.74 3.83
CA MET A 1 13.63 -20.35 3.32
C MET A 1 13.06 -19.41 4.37
N LYS A 2 13.83 -18.45 4.88
CA LYS A 2 13.27 -17.33 5.68
C LYS A 2 12.35 -16.52 4.76
N LYS A 3 11.05 -16.43 5.08
CA LYS A 3 10.17 -15.43 4.45
C LYS A 3 10.70 -14.06 4.86
N GLU A 4 11.33 -13.33 3.95
CA GLU A 4 11.68 -11.93 4.19
C GLU A 4 10.41 -11.17 4.53
N LYS A 5 10.41 -10.51 5.69
CA LYS A 5 9.29 -9.70 6.13
C LYS A 5 9.25 -8.47 5.23
N ILE A 6 8.23 -8.39 4.40
CA ILE A 6 8.02 -7.22 3.55
C ILE A 6 7.73 -5.99 4.40
N SER A 7 8.35 -4.87 4.03
CA SER A 7 8.20 -3.60 4.75
C SER A 7 6.78 -3.03 4.55
N LEU A 8 6.30 -2.28 5.55
CA LEU A 8 5.01 -1.57 5.44
C LEU A 8 5.03 -0.58 4.25
N THR A 9 6.18 0.02 3.97
CA THR A 9 6.39 0.90 2.81
C THR A 9 6.14 0.18 1.50
N SER A 10 6.71 -1.01 1.32
CA SER A 10 6.47 -1.86 0.16
C SER A 10 5.00 -2.26 0.01
N ILE A 11 4.31 -2.54 1.13
CA ILE A 11 2.86 -2.82 1.12
C ILE A 11 2.06 -1.61 0.65
N LYS A 12 2.36 -0.40 1.14
CA LYS A 12 1.69 0.84 0.70
C LYS A 12 1.91 1.10 -0.79
N ILE A 13 3.14 0.93 -1.28
CA ILE A 13 3.46 1.05 -2.71
C ILE A 13 2.65 0.04 -3.54
N LEU A 14 2.65 -1.25 -3.14
CA LEU A 14 1.88 -2.28 -3.81
C LEU A 14 0.38 -1.97 -3.81
N LYS A 15 -0.15 -1.51 -2.68
CA LYS A 15 -1.57 -1.15 -2.54
C LYS A 15 -1.94 0.01 -3.47
N THR A 16 -1.10 1.05 -3.55
CA THR A 16 -1.31 2.15 -4.51
C THR A 16 -1.37 1.65 -5.94
N VAL A 17 -0.42 0.81 -6.37
CA VAL A 17 -0.43 0.28 -7.75
C VAL A 17 -1.65 -0.62 -7.98
N PHE A 18 -2.02 -1.45 -7.00
CA PHE A 18 -3.20 -2.30 -7.07
C PHE A 18 -4.48 -1.49 -7.27
N ASP A 19 -4.70 -0.47 -6.44
CA ASP A 19 -5.92 0.35 -6.50
C ASP A 19 -6.04 1.09 -7.84
N LEU A 20 -4.91 1.60 -8.35
CA LEU A 20 -4.85 2.25 -9.66
C LEU A 20 -5.10 1.28 -10.81
N ASN A 21 -4.47 0.11 -10.79
CA ASN A 21 -4.68 -0.91 -11.82
C ASN A 21 -6.13 -1.41 -11.84
N ASN A 22 -6.82 -1.48 -10.68
CA ASN A 22 -8.23 -1.88 -10.62
C ASN A 22 -9.18 -0.86 -11.26
N ILE A 23 -8.77 0.40 -11.36
CA ILE A 23 -9.51 1.45 -12.09
C ILE A 23 -8.95 1.70 -13.50
N ASN A 24 -8.21 0.72 -14.05
CA ASN A 24 -7.55 0.78 -15.35
C ASN A 24 -6.59 1.98 -15.52
N ARG A 25 -6.04 2.49 -14.41
CA ARG A 25 -4.97 3.51 -14.43
C ARG A 25 -3.65 2.85 -14.10
N TYR A 26 -2.77 2.73 -15.08
CA TYR A 26 -1.44 2.17 -14.85
C TYR A 26 -0.46 3.30 -14.55
N PRO A 27 0.13 3.36 -13.35
CA PRO A 27 0.97 4.48 -12.98
C PRO A 27 2.43 4.27 -13.40
N THR A 28 3.13 5.38 -13.59
CA THR A 28 4.59 5.39 -13.61
C THR A 28 5.11 5.32 -12.16
N SER A 29 6.39 4.99 -11.97
CA SER A 29 7.00 5.04 -10.63
C SER A 29 6.92 6.45 -10.02
N ILE A 30 7.05 7.49 -10.85
CA ILE A 30 6.94 8.89 -10.44
C ILE A 30 5.52 9.21 -9.96
N ALA A 31 4.49 8.81 -10.71
CA ALA A 31 3.10 9.02 -10.32
C ALA A 31 2.76 8.35 -8.98
N VAL A 32 3.27 7.12 -8.75
CA VAL A 32 3.12 6.44 -7.45
C VAL A 32 3.76 7.26 -6.33
N ASN A 33 4.95 7.82 -6.57
CA ASN A 33 5.64 8.67 -5.60
C ASN A 33 4.85 9.95 -5.29
N TYR A 34 4.23 10.59 -6.29
CA TYR A 34 3.39 11.77 -6.10
C TYR A 34 2.18 11.48 -5.22
N ILE A 35 1.45 10.39 -5.50
CA ILE A 35 0.28 9.97 -4.71
C ILE A 35 0.68 9.72 -3.25
N LEU A 36 1.75 8.96 -3.04
CA LEU A 36 2.22 8.59 -1.70
C LEU A 36 2.74 9.79 -0.89
N ASN A 37 3.27 10.82 -1.56
CA ASN A 37 3.69 12.07 -0.94
C ASN A 37 2.57 13.12 -0.87
N GLY A 38 1.38 12.82 -1.39
CA GLY A 38 0.24 13.73 -1.37
C GLY A 38 0.41 14.95 -2.28
N GLU A 39 1.25 14.85 -3.32
CA GLU A 39 1.44 15.94 -4.28
C GLU A 39 0.18 16.08 -5.16
N ILE A 40 -0.30 17.32 -5.34
CA ILE A 40 -1.49 17.63 -6.13
C ILE A 40 -1.04 18.20 -7.48
N ASN A 41 -1.25 17.42 -8.54
CA ASN A 41 -0.99 17.83 -9.93
C ASN A 41 -2.06 17.21 -10.86
N GLU A 42 -1.93 17.41 -12.16
CA GLU A 42 -2.87 16.89 -13.16
C GLU A 42 -3.08 15.37 -13.07
N GLU A 43 -2.04 14.60 -12.75
CA GLU A 43 -2.12 13.15 -12.63
C GLU A 43 -2.82 12.69 -11.33
N THR A 44 -2.68 13.45 -10.24
CA THR A 44 -3.11 13.03 -8.89
C THR A 44 -4.36 13.71 -8.38
N ILE A 45 -4.86 14.77 -9.03
CA ILE A 45 -5.97 15.57 -8.53
C ILE A 45 -7.26 14.77 -8.29
N LEU A 46 -7.51 13.75 -9.11
CA LEU A 46 -8.66 12.84 -9.01
C LEU A 46 -8.41 11.62 -8.11
N LEU A 47 -7.25 11.52 -7.48
CA LEU A 47 -6.80 10.35 -6.73
C LEU A 47 -6.65 10.60 -5.22
N LYS A 48 -7.17 11.75 -4.75
CA LYS A 48 -7.10 12.18 -3.35
C LYS A 48 -7.83 11.23 -2.39
N ASP A 49 -8.85 10.53 -2.89
CA ASP A 49 -9.66 9.59 -2.10
C ASP A 49 -8.98 8.22 -1.90
N LEU A 50 -7.83 7.98 -2.53
CA LEU A 50 -7.07 6.75 -2.29
C LEU A 50 -6.57 6.71 -0.85
N VAL A 51 -6.76 5.56 -0.19
CA VAL A 51 -6.31 5.32 1.20
C VAL A 51 -4.80 5.52 1.37
N THR A 52 -4.02 5.34 0.30
CA THR A 52 -2.57 5.51 0.32
C THR A 52 -2.11 6.93 -0.02
N PHE A 53 -3.02 7.84 -0.39
CA PHE A 53 -2.68 9.23 -0.67
C PHE A 53 -2.06 9.89 0.58
N SER A 54 -0.95 10.62 0.40
CA SER A 54 -0.23 11.29 1.50
C SER A 54 0.26 10.34 2.62
N SER A 55 0.37 9.03 2.35
CA SER A 55 0.69 8.04 3.38
C SER A 55 2.19 7.82 3.64
N LEU A 56 3.08 8.41 2.83
CA LEU A 56 4.54 8.26 2.90
C LEU A 56 5.30 9.59 2.60
N LEU A 57 4.90 10.70 3.23
CA LEU A 57 5.42 12.06 3.02
C LEU A 57 6.95 12.24 3.03
N SER A 58 7.67 11.39 3.77
CA SER A 58 9.13 11.47 3.93
C SER A 58 9.90 10.61 2.92
N LEU A 59 9.21 9.82 2.09
CA LEU A 59 9.84 8.89 1.17
C LEU A 59 10.04 9.55 -0.19
N LYS A 60 11.29 9.93 -0.48
CA LYS A 60 11.66 10.58 -1.75
C LYS A 60 12.93 9.99 -2.37
N GLY A 61 13.08 10.20 -3.67
CA GLY A 61 14.30 9.95 -4.43
C GLY A 61 14.73 8.47 -4.45
N ARG A 62 16.03 8.23 -4.27
CA ARG A 62 16.67 6.91 -4.44
C ARG A 62 16.10 5.81 -3.54
N LYS A 63 15.59 6.15 -2.35
CA LYS A 63 14.98 5.15 -1.45
C LYS A 63 13.68 4.60 -2.03
N PHE A 64 12.85 5.46 -2.63
CA PHE A 64 11.61 5.05 -3.27
C PHE A 64 11.86 4.11 -4.45
N THR A 65 12.81 4.46 -5.33
CA THR A 65 13.16 3.63 -6.49
C THR A 65 13.74 2.27 -6.09
N THR A 66 14.46 2.19 -4.97
CA THR A 66 14.91 0.91 -4.40
C THR A 66 13.73 0.02 -4.01
N TYR A 67 12.68 0.56 -3.37
CA TYR A 67 11.50 -0.23 -3.02
C TYR A 67 10.77 -0.75 -4.27
N ILE A 68 10.60 0.09 -5.30
CA ILE A 68 10.01 -0.34 -6.57
C ILE A 68 10.85 -1.46 -7.20
N THR A 69 12.16 -1.26 -7.29
CA THR A 69 13.09 -2.25 -7.84
C THR A 69 13.01 -3.59 -7.09
N GLN A 70 12.95 -3.55 -5.76
CA GLN A 70 12.79 -4.76 -4.96
C GLN A 70 11.45 -5.45 -5.24
N LEU A 71 10.35 -4.70 -5.28
CA LEU A 71 9.03 -5.26 -5.60
C LEU A 71 8.98 -5.93 -6.97
N VAL A 72 9.66 -5.34 -7.96
CA VAL A 72 9.81 -5.94 -9.29
C VAL A 72 10.70 -7.18 -9.25
N ARG A 73 11.85 -7.12 -8.57
CA ARG A 73 12.79 -8.25 -8.46
C ARG A 73 12.16 -9.46 -7.78
N HIS A 74 11.31 -9.25 -6.78
CA HIS A 74 10.57 -10.31 -6.10
C HIS A 74 9.31 -10.74 -6.85
N GLY A 75 9.02 -10.16 -8.02
CA GLY A 75 7.90 -10.55 -8.87
C GLY A 75 6.53 -10.11 -8.38
N TYR A 76 6.44 -9.10 -7.51
CA TYR A 76 5.16 -8.53 -7.05
C TYR A 76 4.65 -7.42 -7.97
N LEU A 77 5.55 -6.74 -8.66
CA LEU A 77 5.27 -5.78 -9.73
C LEU A 77 5.98 -6.22 -11.00
N LYS A 78 5.48 -5.76 -12.14
CA LYS A 78 6.18 -5.84 -13.43
C LYS A 78 6.12 -4.50 -14.14
N TYR A 79 7.12 -4.25 -14.98
CA TYR A 79 7.08 -3.15 -15.93
C TYR A 79 6.40 -3.60 -17.21
N PHE A 80 5.64 -2.71 -17.82
CA PHE A 80 5.22 -2.83 -19.21
C PHE A 80 5.40 -1.49 -19.92
N TYR A 81 5.40 -1.55 -21.25
CA TYR A 81 5.55 -0.40 -22.12
C TYR A 81 4.30 -0.29 -22.98
N VAL A 82 3.91 0.95 -23.25
CA VAL A 82 2.91 1.23 -24.28
C VAL A 82 3.67 1.29 -25.61
N GLU A 83 3.10 0.69 -26.65
CA GLU A 83 3.69 0.70 -27.99
C GLU A 83 3.94 2.13 -28.45
N GLY A 84 5.14 2.39 -28.97
CA GLY A 84 5.56 3.75 -29.37
C GLY A 84 5.99 4.69 -28.23
N SER A 85 6.00 4.22 -26.96
CA SER A 85 6.46 5.02 -25.82
C SER A 85 7.66 4.38 -25.11
N PHE A 86 8.63 5.20 -24.71
CA PHE A 86 9.73 4.78 -23.84
C PHE A 86 9.33 4.79 -22.35
N GLN A 87 8.09 5.17 -22.04
CA GLN A 87 7.62 5.29 -20.67
C GLN A 87 7.34 3.91 -20.06
N LYS A 88 7.86 3.71 -18.83
CA LYS A 88 7.63 2.49 -18.04
C LYS A 88 6.43 2.66 -17.12
N TYR A 89 5.48 1.73 -17.25
CA TYR A 89 4.31 1.66 -16.40
C TYR A 89 4.40 0.46 -15.46
N LEU A 90 3.77 0.58 -14.30
CA LEU A 90 3.75 -0.45 -13.27
C LEU A 90 2.43 -1.20 -13.31
N GLU A 91 2.54 -2.52 -13.34
CA GLU A 91 1.42 -3.44 -13.21
C GLU A 91 1.65 -4.40 -12.05
N ILE A 92 0.62 -4.62 -11.25
CA ILE A 92 0.64 -5.60 -10.17
C ILE A 92 0.49 -7.03 -10.71
N THR A 93 1.36 -7.92 -10.26
CA THR A 93 1.32 -9.34 -10.66
C THR A 93 0.31 -10.13 -9.80
N PRO A 94 -0.06 -11.36 -10.21
CA PRO A 94 -0.87 -12.25 -9.37
C PRO A 94 -0.25 -12.48 -7.98
N SER A 95 1.08 -12.62 -7.91
CA SER A 95 1.81 -12.76 -6.64
C SER A 95 1.70 -11.51 -5.76
N GLY A 96 1.76 -10.32 -6.35
CA GLY A 96 1.56 -9.05 -5.65
C GLY A 96 0.14 -8.94 -5.05
N LYS A 97 -0.88 -9.33 -5.83
CA LYS A 97 -2.28 -9.37 -5.36
C LYS A 97 -2.44 -10.33 -4.19
N ALA A 98 -1.91 -11.55 -4.31
CA ALA A 98 -1.98 -12.56 -3.25
C ALA A 98 -1.32 -12.10 -1.94
N LEU A 99 -0.20 -11.37 -2.03
CA LEU A 99 0.46 -10.80 -0.87
C LEU A 99 -0.42 -9.78 -0.13
N LEU A 100 -1.06 -8.84 -0.85
CA LEU A 100 -1.94 -7.83 -0.26
C LEU A 100 -3.12 -8.48 0.48
N MET A 101 -3.76 -9.48 -0.13
CA MET A 101 -4.89 -10.22 0.46
C MET A 101 -4.49 -10.94 1.76
N ASN A 102 -3.29 -11.52 1.80
CA ASN A 102 -2.75 -12.17 3.00
C ASN A 102 -2.49 -11.16 4.13
N GLU A 103 -1.97 -9.97 3.82
CA GLU A 103 -1.73 -8.93 4.82
C GLU A 103 -3.02 -8.31 5.37
N GLU A 104 -4.05 -8.12 4.53
CA GLU A 104 -5.38 -7.69 4.98
C GLU A 104 -6.02 -8.71 5.93
N SER A 105 -5.90 -10.00 5.60
CA SER A 105 -6.42 -11.10 6.42
C SER A 105 -5.75 -11.16 7.80
N LYS A 106 -4.43 -10.94 7.87
CA LYS A 106 -3.72 -10.85 9.17
C LYS A 106 -4.21 -9.68 10.02
N ARG A 107 -4.45 -8.51 9.43
CA ARG A 107 -4.94 -7.33 10.17
C ARG A 107 -6.32 -7.58 10.78
N LYS A 108 -7.24 -8.21 10.04
CA LYS A 108 -8.60 -8.55 10.56
C LYS A 108 -8.57 -9.47 11.78
N ILE A 109 -7.60 -10.39 11.87
CA ILE A 109 -7.48 -11.33 12.98
C ILE A 109 -7.08 -10.61 14.29
N VAL A 110 -6.29 -9.53 14.20
CA VAL A 110 -5.82 -8.79 15.40
C VAL A 110 -6.95 -8.09 16.14
N TYR A 111 -7.98 -7.62 15.42
CA TYR A 111 -9.13 -6.92 16.02
C TYR A 111 -10.12 -7.84 16.77
N LYS A 112 -9.96 -9.17 16.70
CA LYS A 112 -10.87 -10.12 17.36
C LYS A 112 -10.51 -10.50 18.80
N LYS A 113 -9.47 -9.92 19.40
CA LYS A 113 -9.23 -10.05 20.85
C LYS A 113 -9.87 -8.88 21.62
N LEU A 114 -11.20 -8.87 21.66
CA LEU A 114 -11.92 -8.13 22.69
C LEU A 114 -11.58 -8.78 24.04
N ARG A 115 -10.86 -8.05 24.90
CA ARG A 115 -10.72 -8.45 26.31
C ARG A 115 -12.14 -8.46 26.91
N PRO A 116 -12.50 -9.46 27.74
CA PRO A 116 -13.76 -9.41 28.46
C PRO A 116 -13.81 -8.11 29.28
N LYS A 117 -14.92 -7.38 29.15
CA LYS A 117 -15.18 -6.19 29.99
C LYS A 117 -15.17 -6.67 31.45
N LYS A 118 -14.22 -6.17 32.25
CA LYS A 118 -14.39 -6.24 33.71
C LYS A 118 -15.60 -5.38 34.03
N GLU A 119 -16.66 -6.01 34.54
CA GLU A 119 -17.77 -5.30 35.17
C GLU A 119 -17.19 -4.45 36.30
N LEU A 120 -17.40 -3.14 36.22
CA LEU A 120 -17.13 -2.23 37.33
C LEU A 120 -18.24 -2.48 38.35
N GLU A 121 -17.96 -3.28 39.37
CA GLU A 121 -18.76 -3.29 40.60
C GLU A 121 -18.64 -1.91 41.26
N ILE A 122 -19.61 -1.04 40.99
CA ILE A 122 -19.79 0.21 41.72
C ILE A 122 -20.35 -0.18 43.10
N TYR A 123 -19.48 -0.22 44.10
CA TYR A 123 -19.89 -0.35 45.50
C TYR A 123 -20.56 0.96 45.94
N ILE A 124 -21.89 1.05 45.82
CA ILE A 124 -22.65 2.11 46.47
C ILE A 124 -22.63 1.79 47.98
N LYS A 125 -21.68 2.40 48.69
CA LYS A 125 -21.74 2.48 50.16
C LYS A 125 -22.72 3.60 50.52
N ASN A 126 -23.97 3.22 50.72
CA ASN A 126 -24.93 3.96 51.53
C ASN A 126 -24.85 3.44 52.97
N LYS A 127 -24.10 4.13 53.83
CA LYS A 127 -24.37 4.40 55.26
C LYS A 127 -23.14 4.98 55.94
#